data_AF-A0ABD3RMK1-F1
#
_entry.id   AF-A0ABD3RMK1-F1
#
_cell.length_a   1.000
_cell.length_b   1.000
_cell.length_c   1.000
_cell.angle_alpha   90.00
_cell.angle_beta   90.00
_cell.angle_gamma   90.00
#
_symmetry.space_group_name_H-M   'P 1'
#
loop_
_entity.id
_entity.type
_entity.pdbx_description
1 polymer ?
#
loop_
_entity_poly.entity_id
_entity_poly.type
_entity_poly.pdbx_seq_one_letter_code
_entity_poly.pdbx_strand_id
1 'polypeptide(L)'
;MQTQLLQMLSHSHTNFLCLNHRTSSIPPSPSAFPQFFNPNCSCSDLTLIKSNWGKMISVSVNSSTSNVTGIQATGEFGQFDLDRFADVGNQLAEASGDVIRKYFRKSFDILDKEDLSPVTIADQAAEESMVKIIEHNFPSHAIFGEENGWRCKKDFADFIWVLDPIDGTKSFITGKPLFGTLIALLHKGKPILGIINQPILRERWIGISGRRTTLNGQEISTRNCSQISKAYLYTTSPHLFCGDAEVAFARVRSKVKVPLYGCDCYAYALLASGFVDLVIESGLKPYDFLSLIPVIEGAGGVITDWKGHRLHWEASSSAHATNFNVVAAGDKVVHQEAVDTLQWD
;
A
#
# COMPACT_ATOMS: atom_id res chain seq x y z
N MET A 1 -16.78 -9.38 50.58
CA MET A 1 -16.36 -9.36 52.01
C MET A 1 -14.91 -9.82 52.06
N GLN A 2 -13.94 -9.09 52.60
CA GLN A 2 -13.74 -8.72 54.02
C GLN A 2 -13.56 -9.97 54.92
N THR A 3 -12.54 -10.12 55.77
CA THR A 3 -11.29 -9.32 56.00
C THR A 3 -10.35 -10.11 56.94
N GLN A 4 -9.06 -9.74 57.02
CA GLN A 4 -8.18 -9.88 58.20
C GLN A 4 -7.81 -11.32 58.65
N LEU A 5 -6.79 -11.60 59.49
CA LEU A 5 -6.05 -10.76 60.45
C LEU A 5 -4.58 -11.23 60.66
N LEU A 6 -3.70 -10.27 60.99
CA LEU A 6 -2.39 -10.27 61.71
C LEU A 6 -1.70 -11.60 62.10
N GLN A 7 -0.41 -11.82 61.80
CA GLN A 7 0.88 -11.22 62.29
C GLN A 7 1.51 -11.95 63.49
N MET A 8 2.86 -11.96 63.48
CA MET A 8 3.89 -12.09 64.55
C MET A 8 5.00 -13.05 64.04
N LEU A 9 6.31 -12.90 64.18
CA LEU A 9 7.29 -11.84 64.53
C LEU A 9 8.69 -12.40 64.06
N SER A 10 9.82 -11.70 63.88
CA SER A 10 10.24 -10.28 63.89
C SER A 10 11.75 -10.18 63.50
N HIS A 11 12.33 -8.96 63.44
CA HIS A 11 13.78 -8.64 63.31
C HIS A 11 14.44 -8.93 61.94
N SER A 12 15.26 -8.04 61.35
CA SER A 12 15.81 -6.76 61.84
C SER A 12 16.36 -5.83 60.74
N HIS A 13 16.14 -4.51 60.94
CA HIS A 13 17.00 -3.34 60.67
C HIS A 13 17.76 -3.19 59.32
N THR A 14 17.36 -2.28 58.41
CA THR A 14 17.40 -0.79 58.37
C THR A 14 18.75 -0.14 58.02
N ASN A 15 18.76 0.67 56.94
CA ASN A 15 19.05 2.10 57.09
C ASN A 15 18.46 2.96 55.97
N PHE A 16 18.02 4.17 56.35
CA PHE A 16 17.40 5.20 55.52
C PHE A 16 18.46 6.24 55.07
N LEU A 17 18.18 6.99 54.01
CA LEU A 17 18.25 8.47 54.03
C LEU A 17 17.51 9.06 52.82
N CYS A 18 16.76 10.13 53.06
CA CYS A 18 15.95 10.86 52.09
C CYS A 18 16.16 12.37 52.33
N LEU A 19 16.36 13.17 51.28
CA LEU A 19 16.44 14.63 51.41
C LEU A 19 15.86 15.39 50.20
N ASN A 20 14.69 15.98 50.45
CA ASN A 20 14.22 17.32 50.04
C ASN A 20 13.99 17.72 48.57
N HIS A 21 12.72 18.02 48.30
CA HIS A 21 12.28 19.08 47.40
C HIS A 21 13.00 20.42 47.66
N ARG A 22 13.22 21.20 46.59
CA ARG A 22 13.15 22.66 46.62
C ARG A 22 12.39 23.20 45.40
N THR A 23 11.64 24.26 45.63
CA THR A 23 10.89 25.05 44.64
C THR A 23 11.69 26.30 44.22
N SER A 24 11.65 26.64 42.94
CA SER A 24 12.03 27.96 42.39
C SER A 24 11.50 28.05 40.95
N SER A 25 10.33 28.67 40.73
CA SER A 25 10.16 30.11 40.46
C SER A 25 10.73 30.56 39.10
N ILE A 26 9.83 30.71 38.13
CA ILE A 26 10.07 31.20 36.77
C ILE A 26 10.29 32.73 36.77
N PRO A 27 11.32 33.27 36.08
CA PRO A 27 11.37 34.66 35.65
C PRO A 27 10.95 34.83 34.17
N PRO A 28 10.43 36.00 33.75
CA PRO A 28 9.82 36.21 32.44
C PRO A 28 10.81 36.49 31.30
N SER A 29 10.29 36.43 30.08
CA SER A 29 10.99 36.72 28.82
C SER A 29 11.30 38.22 28.60
N PRO A 30 12.39 38.54 27.86
CA PRO A 30 12.54 39.81 27.19
C PRO A 30 12.13 39.72 25.71
N SER A 31 11.22 40.60 25.30
CA SER A 31 10.82 40.81 23.91
C SER A 31 11.75 41.81 23.20
N ALA A 32 12.36 41.43 22.09
CA ALA A 32 12.94 42.36 21.10
C ALA A 32 13.24 41.65 19.77
N PHE A 33 12.42 41.89 18.75
CA PHE A 33 12.82 41.77 17.34
C PHE A 33 12.28 42.98 16.58
N PRO A 34 13.12 43.76 15.88
CA PRO A 34 12.69 44.99 15.22
C PRO A 34 11.89 44.70 13.95
N GLN A 35 10.78 45.41 13.80
CA GLN A 35 10.05 45.50 12.54
C GLN A 35 10.86 46.32 11.54
N PHE A 36 11.17 45.75 10.37
CA PHE A 36 11.56 46.53 9.20
C PHE A 36 10.37 46.65 8.24
N PHE A 37 9.68 47.78 8.31
CA PHE A 37 8.86 48.27 7.20
C PHE A 37 9.79 48.72 6.06
N ASN A 38 9.50 48.30 4.84
CA ASN A 38 9.98 48.98 3.64
C ASN A 38 8.86 49.03 2.60
N PRO A 39 8.10 50.14 2.51
CA PRO A 39 7.09 50.32 1.48
C PRO A 39 7.74 50.97 0.24
N ASN A 40 7.70 50.28 -0.91
CA ASN A 40 7.62 50.88 -2.25
C ASN A 40 7.79 49.81 -3.35
N CYS A 41 6.70 49.51 -4.07
CA CYS A 41 6.69 49.47 -5.54
C CYS A 41 5.25 49.22 -6.02
N SER A 42 4.68 50.20 -6.71
CA SER A 42 3.31 50.22 -7.22
C SER A 42 3.28 50.16 -8.74
N CYS A 43 2.32 49.42 -9.32
CA CYS A 43 1.86 49.53 -10.71
C CYS A 43 2.94 49.30 -11.80
N SER A 44 2.62 49.01 -13.06
CA SER A 44 1.43 48.44 -13.72
C SER A 44 1.91 47.92 -15.08
N ASP A 45 1.20 46.98 -15.70
CA ASP A 45 0.66 47.18 -17.07
C ASP A 45 0.01 45.94 -17.68
N LEU A 46 -0.94 46.23 -18.57
CA LEU A 46 -1.77 45.29 -19.33
C LEU A 46 -1.23 45.10 -20.75
N THR A 47 -1.10 43.86 -21.19
CA THR A 47 -1.34 43.37 -22.58
C THR A 47 -1.40 41.84 -22.48
N LEU A 48 -2.45 41.10 -22.85
CA LEU A 48 -3.46 41.25 -23.90
C LEU A 48 -2.88 41.19 -25.33
N ILE A 49 -2.41 39.99 -25.71
CA ILE A 49 -2.22 39.59 -27.11
C ILE A 49 -3.22 38.47 -27.41
N LYS A 50 -4.11 38.73 -28.39
CA LYS A 50 -5.04 37.75 -28.96
C LYS A 50 -4.35 36.98 -30.09
N SER A 51 -4.92 35.80 -30.36
CA SER A 51 -4.99 35.15 -31.68
C SER A 51 -3.70 34.91 -32.48
N ASN A 52 -3.43 33.63 -32.75
CA ASN A 52 -3.57 33.16 -34.13
C ASN A 52 -3.94 31.67 -34.20
N TRP A 53 -5.13 31.41 -34.75
CA TRP A 53 -5.49 30.09 -35.28
C TRP A 53 -5.09 30.03 -36.76
N GLY A 54 -4.68 28.86 -37.23
CA GLY A 54 -4.69 28.55 -38.66
C GLY A 54 -3.32 28.36 -39.32
N LYS A 55 -2.85 27.12 -39.36
CA LYS A 55 -2.47 26.51 -40.64
C LYS A 55 -2.59 24.99 -40.58
N MET A 56 -3.57 24.46 -41.32
CA MET A 56 -3.59 23.05 -41.70
C MET A 56 -2.33 22.74 -42.51
N ILE A 57 -1.64 21.67 -42.16
CA ILE A 57 -0.71 20.99 -43.05
C ILE A 57 -1.36 19.67 -43.42
N SER A 58 -1.84 19.58 -44.65
CA SER A 58 -2.32 18.34 -45.24
C SER A 58 -1.14 17.40 -45.51
N VAL A 59 -1.01 16.34 -44.73
CA VAL A 59 -0.07 15.24 -45.03
C VAL A 59 -0.84 14.17 -45.80
N SER A 60 -0.47 13.94 -47.06
CA SER A 60 -1.03 12.85 -47.88
C SER A 60 -0.54 11.50 -47.38
N VAL A 61 -1.47 10.61 -47.01
CA VAL A 61 -1.13 9.22 -46.70
C VAL A 61 -0.99 8.45 -48.01
N ASN A 62 0.25 8.18 -48.43
CA ASN A 62 0.53 7.22 -49.49
C ASN A 62 0.55 5.80 -48.90
N SER A 63 -0.30 4.92 -49.44
CA SER A 63 -0.32 3.51 -49.10
C SER A 63 0.85 2.78 -49.77
N SER A 64 1.80 2.30 -48.98
CA SER A 64 2.83 1.34 -49.42
C SER A 64 2.87 0.15 -48.47
N THR A 65 2.35 -0.99 -48.94
CA THR A 65 2.37 -2.27 -48.22
C THR A 65 3.79 -2.80 -48.10
N SER A 66 4.28 -2.99 -46.88
CA SER A 66 5.46 -3.81 -46.59
C SER A 66 5.13 -4.77 -45.45
N ASN A 67 5.03 -6.06 -45.77
CA ASN A 67 4.76 -7.12 -44.79
C ASN A 67 5.90 -7.19 -43.77
N VAL A 68 5.62 -6.83 -42.53
CA VAL A 68 6.40 -7.26 -41.37
C VAL A 68 5.49 -8.16 -40.55
N THR A 69 5.86 -9.44 -40.44
CA THR A 69 5.11 -10.46 -39.70
C THR A 69 5.22 -10.20 -38.20
N GLY A 70 4.35 -9.32 -37.69
CA GLY A 70 4.17 -9.10 -36.26
C GLY A 70 3.54 -10.33 -35.61
N ILE A 71 4.23 -10.87 -34.60
CA ILE A 71 3.68 -11.92 -33.73
C ILE A 71 2.43 -11.35 -33.05
N GLN A 72 1.27 -11.95 -33.31
CA GLN A 72 0.03 -11.53 -32.66
C GLN A 72 0.10 -11.86 -31.16
N ALA A 73 -0.01 -10.84 -30.31
CA ALA A 73 -0.28 -11.02 -28.90
C ALA A 73 -1.76 -11.42 -28.70
N THR A 74 -2.11 -12.66 -29.07
CA THR A 74 -3.42 -13.23 -28.78
C THR A 74 -3.50 -13.63 -27.31
N GLY A 75 -4.07 -12.75 -26.49
CA GLY A 75 -4.39 -13.01 -25.09
C GLY A 75 -5.79 -12.50 -24.75
N GLU A 76 -6.48 -13.20 -23.84
CA GLU A 76 -7.91 -13.04 -23.50
C GLU A 76 -8.35 -11.62 -23.08
N PHE A 77 -7.41 -10.71 -22.85
CA PHE A 77 -7.67 -9.35 -22.36
C PHE A 77 -7.89 -8.30 -23.46
N GLY A 78 -7.66 -8.63 -24.73
CA GLY A 78 -7.85 -7.71 -25.87
C GLY A 78 -9.31 -7.25 -26.11
N GLN A 79 -10.26 -7.75 -25.31
CA GLN A 79 -11.68 -7.40 -25.36
C GLN A 79 -12.11 -6.43 -24.22
N PHE A 80 -11.22 -6.12 -23.26
CA PHE A 80 -11.53 -5.23 -22.14
C PHE A 80 -10.94 -3.84 -22.34
N ASP A 81 -11.68 -2.83 -21.89
CA ASP A 81 -11.24 -1.43 -21.82
C ASP A 81 -10.33 -1.22 -20.59
N LEU A 82 -9.13 -1.83 -20.66
CA LEU A 82 -8.12 -1.77 -19.59
C LEU A 82 -7.64 -0.33 -19.34
N ASP A 83 -7.67 0.52 -20.36
CA ASP A 83 -7.31 1.93 -20.24
C ASP A 83 -8.34 2.67 -19.39
N ARG A 84 -9.65 2.52 -19.66
CA ARG A 84 -10.70 3.09 -18.79
C ARG A 84 -10.67 2.54 -17.37
N PHE A 85 -10.32 1.26 -17.16
CA PHE A 85 -10.14 0.73 -15.81
C PHE A 85 -8.94 1.38 -15.09
N ALA A 86 -7.82 1.59 -15.78
CA ALA A 86 -6.66 2.29 -15.22
C ALA A 86 -6.93 3.77 -14.96
N ASP A 87 -7.67 4.46 -15.84
CA ASP A 87 -8.06 5.87 -15.67
C ASP A 87 -8.96 6.06 -14.45
N VAL A 88 -9.94 5.18 -14.24
CA VAL A 88 -10.78 5.21 -13.04
C VAL A 88 -9.95 4.83 -11.81
N GLY A 89 -9.10 3.80 -11.88
CA GLY A 89 -8.20 3.42 -10.79
C GLY A 89 -7.30 4.57 -10.33
N ASN A 90 -6.82 5.42 -11.23
CA ASN A 90 -6.10 6.65 -10.89
C ASN A 90 -6.99 7.66 -10.15
N GLN A 91 -8.24 7.85 -10.57
CA GLN A 91 -9.20 8.72 -9.86
C GLN A 91 -9.47 8.22 -8.43
N LEU A 92 -9.55 6.89 -8.23
CA LEU A 92 -9.68 6.29 -6.89
C LEU A 92 -8.47 6.63 -6.02
N ALA A 93 -7.26 6.43 -6.55
CA ALA A 93 -6.01 6.67 -5.85
C ALA A 93 -5.79 8.16 -5.49
N GLU A 94 -6.23 9.09 -6.33
CA GLU A 94 -6.24 10.53 -5.99
C GLU A 94 -7.28 10.86 -4.92
N ALA A 95 -8.52 10.37 -5.06
CA ALA A 95 -9.60 10.65 -4.12
C ALA A 95 -9.27 10.14 -2.70
N SER A 96 -8.82 8.89 -2.60
CA SER A 96 -8.30 8.32 -1.35
C SER A 96 -7.14 9.15 -0.80
N GLY A 97 -6.15 9.48 -1.64
CA GLY A 97 -5.00 10.28 -1.24
C GLY A 97 -5.37 11.67 -0.69
N ASP A 98 -6.37 12.34 -1.27
CA ASP A 98 -6.88 13.62 -0.81
C ASP A 98 -7.67 13.53 0.50
N VAL A 99 -8.26 12.39 0.82
CA VAL A 99 -8.83 12.13 2.14
C VAL A 99 -7.70 11.89 3.14
N ILE A 100 -6.84 10.90 2.90
CA ILE A 100 -5.76 10.46 3.79
C ILE A 100 -4.82 11.62 4.17
N ARG A 101 -4.44 12.48 3.21
CA ARG A 101 -3.60 13.66 3.45
C ARG A 101 -4.19 14.65 4.47
N LYS A 102 -5.51 14.66 4.69
CA LYS A 102 -6.17 15.50 5.70
C LYS A 102 -6.01 14.96 7.12
N TYR A 103 -5.80 13.65 7.28
CA TYR A 103 -5.70 12.98 8.59
C TYR A 103 -4.26 12.64 8.99
N PHE A 104 -3.38 12.32 8.04
CA PHE A 104 -2.00 11.94 8.33
C PHE A 104 -1.24 13.03 9.11
N ARG A 105 -0.61 12.62 10.23
CA ARG A 105 0.15 13.49 11.16
C ARG A 105 -0.65 14.71 11.67
N LYS A 106 -1.98 14.62 11.79
CA LYS A 106 -2.77 15.62 12.50
C LYS A 106 -3.00 15.23 13.95
N SER A 107 -2.93 16.21 14.84
CA SER A 107 -3.50 16.10 16.17
C SER A 107 -5.02 16.18 16.04
N PHE A 108 -5.69 15.09 16.40
CA PHE A 108 -7.12 15.09 16.68
C PHE A 108 -7.29 14.99 18.18
N ASP A 109 -8.23 15.77 18.73
CA ASP A 109 -8.76 15.47 20.05
C ASP A 109 -9.41 14.09 19.94
N ILE A 110 -8.82 13.10 20.61
CA ILE A 110 -9.38 11.76 20.67
C ILE A 110 -10.69 11.89 21.44
N LEU A 111 -11.80 11.96 20.70
CA LEU A 111 -13.12 11.81 21.28
C LEU A 111 -13.18 10.39 21.82
N ASP A 112 -13.31 10.25 23.15
CA ASP A 112 -13.53 8.98 23.85
C ASP A 112 -14.90 8.39 23.46
N LYS A 113 -14.94 7.87 22.23
CA LYS A 113 -15.92 6.94 21.68
C LYS A 113 -15.09 5.78 21.18
N GLU A 114 -15.38 4.60 21.71
CA GLU A 114 -14.43 3.47 21.77
C GLU A 114 -14.00 2.92 20.38
N ASP A 115 -14.66 3.33 19.29
CA ASP A 115 -14.42 2.86 17.91
C ASP A 115 -13.88 3.92 16.92
N LEU A 116 -13.65 5.20 17.31
CA LEU A 116 -13.36 6.29 16.35
C LEU A 116 -11.92 6.82 16.39
N SER A 117 -10.95 5.95 16.11
CA SER A 117 -9.56 6.39 15.93
C SER A 117 -9.38 7.24 14.66
N PRO A 118 -8.39 8.16 14.61
CA PRO A 118 -8.11 8.94 13.40
C PRO A 118 -7.77 8.12 12.15
N VAL A 119 -7.25 6.89 12.31
CA VAL A 119 -7.03 5.99 11.17
C VAL A 119 -8.35 5.40 10.68
N THR A 120 -9.23 4.96 11.58
CA THR A 120 -10.58 4.45 11.24
C THR A 120 -11.40 5.49 10.46
N ILE A 121 -11.39 6.75 10.91
CA ILE A 121 -12.10 7.84 10.22
C ILE A 121 -11.47 8.12 8.84
N ALA A 122 -10.13 8.11 8.75
CA ALA A 122 -9.43 8.33 7.49
C ALA A 122 -9.73 7.21 6.47
N ASP A 123 -9.75 5.97 6.95
CA ASP A 123 -9.95 4.77 6.16
C ASP A 123 -11.36 4.69 5.58
N GLN A 124 -12.39 4.71 6.44
CA GLN A 124 -13.79 4.71 6.03
C GLN A 124 -14.12 5.86 5.06
N ALA A 125 -13.60 7.07 5.33
CA ALA A 125 -13.81 8.22 4.45
C ALA A 125 -13.08 8.09 3.10
N ALA A 126 -11.94 7.39 3.06
CA ALA A 126 -11.19 7.13 1.84
C ALA A 126 -11.84 6.02 1.01
N GLU A 127 -12.28 4.90 1.62
CA GLU A 127 -13.05 3.86 0.95
C GLU A 127 -14.31 4.44 0.31
N GLU A 128 -15.08 5.23 1.08
CA GLU A 128 -16.30 5.90 0.61
C GLU A 128 -16.05 6.93 -0.52
N SER A 129 -14.85 7.48 -0.62
CA SER A 129 -14.48 8.35 -1.75
C SER A 129 -14.26 7.55 -3.03
N MET A 130 -13.63 6.38 -2.92
CA MET A 130 -13.38 5.47 -4.04
C MET A 130 -14.67 4.81 -4.53
N VAL A 131 -15.50 4.32 -3.60
CA VAL A 131 -16.77 3.64 -3.89
C VAL A 131 -17.70 4.50 -4.76
N LYS A 132 -17.85 5.79 -4.45
CA LYS A 132 -18.71 6.70 -5.21
C LYS A 132 -18.26 6.85 -6.66
N ILE A 133 -16.94 6.85 -6.91
CA ILE A 133 -16.36 6.90 -8.25
C ILE A 133 -16.56 5.57 -8.98
N ILE A 134 -16.38 4.44 -8.31
CA ILE A 134 -16.65 3.10 -8.88
C ILE A 134 -18.12 2.97 -9.27
N GLU A 135 -19.05 3.24 -8.35
CA GLU A 135 -20.49 3.08 -8.61
C GLU A 135 -21.01 3.99 -9.73
N HIS A 136 -20.41 5.18 -9.89
CA HIS A 136 -20.74 6.10 -10.97
C HIS A 136 -20.24 5.60 -12.33
N ASN A 137 -18.98 5.14 -12.41
CA ASN A 137 -18.37 4.70 -13.65
C ASN A 137 -18.79 3.27 -14.07
N PHE A 138 -19.08 2.41 -13.09
CA PHE A 138 -19.26 0.97 -13.25
C PHE A 138 -20.39 0.43 -12.34
N PRO A 139 -21.65 0.85 -12.52
CA PRO A 139 -22.78 0.47 -11.66
C PRO A 139 -23.13 -1.03 -11.65
N SER A 140 -22.48 -1.85 -12.48
CA SER A 140 -22.61 -3.31 -12.53
C SER A 140 -21.42 -4.07 -11.93
N HIS A 141 -20.39 -3.37 -11.42
CA HIS A 141 -19.27 -4.00 -10.72
C HIS A 141 -19.61 -4.16 -9.23
N ALA A 142 -19.00 -5.15 -8.60
CA ALA A 142 -18.99 -5.25 -7.15
C ALA A 142 -17.76 -4.55 -6.56
N ILE A 143 -17.82 -4.31 -5.25
CA ILE A 143 -16.74 -3.76 -4.43
C ILE A 143 -16.58 -4.68 -3.21
N PHE A 144 -15.34 -4.91 -2.79
CA PHE A 144 -15.01 -5.57 -1.53
C PHE A 144 -13.99 -4.73 -0.77
N GLY A 145 -14.39 -4.15 0.36
CA GLY A 145 -13.52 -3.36 1.24
C GLY A 145 -13.17 -4.11 2.52
N GLU A 146 -12.15 -3.63 3.26
CA GLU A 146 -11.85 -4.12 4.61
C GLU A 146 -13.02 -3.84 5.56
N GLU A 147 -13.47 -2.58 5.63
CA GLU A 147 -14.46 -2.12 6.62
C GLU A 147 -15.89 -2.57 6.28
N ASN A 148 -16.27 -2.51 4.99
CA ASN A 148 -17.67 -2.73 4.56
C ASN A 148 -17.92 -4.08 3.87
N GLY A 149 -16.89 -4.90 3.64
CA GLY A 149 -17.01 -6.17 2.94
C GLY A 149 -17.62 -6.04 1.54
N TRP A 150 -18.45 -7.02 1.14
CA TRP A 150 -19.06 -7.08 -0.19
C TRP A 150 -20.19 -6.05 -0.39
N ARG A 151 -20.09 -5.27 -1.45
CA ARG A 151 -21.12 -4.34 -1.92
C ARG A 151 -21.35 -4.48 -3.42
N CYS A 152 -22.59 -4.76 -3.82
CA CYS A 152 -22.99 -4.80 -5.23
C CYS A 152 -24.49 -4.49 -5.37
N LYS A 153 -24.89 -3.88 -6.48
CA LYS A 153 -26.31 -3.63 -6.84
C LYS A 153 -27.00 -4.86 -7.46
N LYS A 154 -26.26 -5.96 -7.61
CA LYS A 154 -26.71 -7.25 -8.17
C LYS A 154 -26.12 -8.39 -7.34
N ASP A 155 -26.75 -9.56 -7.39
CA ASP A 155 -26.28 -10.75 -6.67
C ASP A 155 -24.94 -11.30 -7.20
N PHE A 156 -24.57 -10.93 -8.44
CA PHE A 156 -23.35 -11.36 -9.13
C PHE A 156 -22.71 -10.20 -9.93
N ALA A 157 -21.38 -10.20 -10.03
CA ALA A 157 -20.61 -9.32 -10.90
C ALA A 157 -19.36 -10.04 -11.42
N ASP A 158 -19.09 -9.95 -12.74
CA ASP A 158 -17.84 -10.46 -13.34
C ASP A 158 -16.60 -9.66 -12.90
N PHE A 159 -16.81 -8.39 -12.54
CA PHE A 159 -15.77 -7.43 -12.17
C PHE A 159 -15.95 -6.94 -10.73
N ILE A 160 -14.87 -6.99 -9.97
CA ILE A 160 -14.89 -6.80 -8.52
C ILE A 160 -13.69 -5.93 -8.14
N TRP A 161 -13.94 -4.75 -7.59
CA TRP A 161 -12.92 -3.87 -7.05
C TRP A 161 -12.62 -4.27 -5.61
N VAL A 162 -11.38 -4.63 -5.29
CA VAL A 162 -10.95 -4.93 -3.92
C VAL A 162 -10.10 -3.77 -3.42
N LEU A 163 -10.44 -3.24 -2.25
CA LEU A 163 -9.91 -1.99 -1.71
C LEU A 163 -9.36 -2.18 -0.30
N ASP A 164 -8.18 -1.62 -0.06
CA ASP A 164 -7.68 -1.25 1.27
C ASP A 164 -7.20 0.21 1.17
N PRO A 165 -7.83 1.16 1.88
CA PRO A 165 -7.41 2.54 1.83
C PRO A 165 -6.07 2.84 2.54
N ILE A 166 -5.71 2.11 3.61
CA ILE A 166 -4.54 2.37 4.47
C ILE A 166 -3.86 1.05 4.93
N ASP A 167 -3.31 0.30 3.98
CA ASP A 167 -2.39 -0.80 4.29
C ASP A 167 -1.19 -0.25 5.06
N GLY A 168 -0.84 -0.90 6.17
CA GLY A 168 0.13 -0.37 7.13
C GLY A 168 -0.47 0.65 8.11
N THR A 169 -1.67 0.39 8.64
CA THR A 169 -2.33 1.24 9.66
C THR A 169 -1.41 1.66 10.82
N LYS A 170 -0.47 0.80 11.26
CA LYS A 170 0.53 1.15 12.30
C LYS A 170 1.56 2.17 11.81
N SER A 171 1.98 2.08 10.55
CA SER A 171 2.81 3.08 9.89
C SER A 171 2.05 4.42 9.81
N PHE A 172 0.76 4.42 9.45
CA PHE A 172 -0.07 5.63 9.46
C PHE A 172 -0.19 6.27 10.84
N ILE A 173 -0.61 5.52 11.88
CA ILE A 173 -0.80 6.01 13.26
C ILE A 173 0.48 6.63 13.82
N THR A 174 1.63 5.99 13.59
CA THR A 174 2.94 6.48 14.09
C THR A 174 3.55 7.59 13.23
N GLY A 175 2.86 8.04 12.18
CA GLY A 175 3.32 9.10 11.30
C GLY A 175 4.46 8.69 10.35
N LYS A 176 4.64 7.40 10.09
CA LYS A 176 5.60 6.85 9.12
C LYS A 176 4.97 6.83 7.72
N PRO A 177 5.48 7.58 6.72
CA PRO A 177 4.85 7.75 5.42
C PRO A 177 5.14 6.57 4.47
N LEU A 178 5.04 5.33 4.95
CA LEU A 178 5.29 4.09 4.19
C LEU A 178 4.11 3.10 4.26
N PHE A 179 2.95 3.55 4.75
CA PHE A 179 1.65 2.92 4.49
C PHE A 179 1.24 3.16 3.02
N GLY A 180 0.26 2.44 2.47
CA GLY A 180 -0.22 2.65 1.10
C GLY A 180 -1.72 2.44 0.93
N THR A 181 -2.30 3.04 -0.12
CA THR A 181 -3.64 2.67 -0.60
C THR A 181 -3.49 1.57 -1.65
N LEU A 182 -4.22 0.47 -1.48
CA LEU A 182 -4.24 -0.69 -2.36
C LEU A 182 -5.58 -0.77 -3.09
N ILE A 183 -5.50 -0.89 -4.41
CA ILE A 183 -6.66 -1.02 -5.29
C ILE A 183 -6.39 -2.18 -6.24
N ALA A 184 -7.24 -3.20 -6.23
CA ALA A 184 -7.24 -4.27 -7.22
C ALA A 184 -8.56 -4.26 -8.01
N LEU A 185 -8.50 -4.58 -9.29
CA LEU A 185 -9.67 -4.99 -10.07
C LEU A 185 -9.50 -6.45 -10.46
N LEU A 186 -10.43 -7.28 -10.00
CA LEU A 186 -10.55 -8.67 -10.39
C LEU A 186 -11.56 -8.80 -11.54
N HIS A 187 -11.23 -9.63 -12.52
CA HIS A 187 -12.19 -10.18 -13.47
C HIS A 187 -12.25 -11.69 -13.25
N LYS A 188 -13.42 -12.22 -12.88
CA LYS A 188 -13.66 -13.65 -12.58
C LYS A 188 -12.59 -14.26 -11.65
N GLY A 189 -12.33 -13.59 -10.52
CA GLY A 189 -11.35 -14.05 -9.51
C GLY A 189 -9.87 -13.92 -9.93
N LYS A 190 -9.54 -13.31 -11.07
CA LYS A 190 -8.18 -12.97 -11.49
C LYS A 190 -7.93 -11.46 -11.39
N PRO A 191 -6.94 -10.99 -10.62
CA PRO A 191 -6.48 -9.60 -10.68
C PRO A 191 -6.02 -9.24 -12.10
N ILE A 192 -6.59 -8.17 -12.67
CA ILE A 192 -6.24 -7.64 -14.00
C ILE A 192 -5.61 -6.24 -13.95
N LEU A 193 -5.87 -5.49 -12.88
CA LEU A 193 -5.26 -4.20 -12.55
C LEU A 193 -4.94 -4.21 -11.05
N GLY A 194 -3.77 -3.69 -10.69
CA GLY A 194 -3.34 -3.48 -9.31
C GLY A 194 -2.65 -2.12 -9.19
N ILE A 195 -2.98 -1.37 -8.14
CA ILE A 195 -2.37 -0.08 -7.82
C ILE A 195 -1.90 -0.09 -6.37
N ILE A 196 -0.65 0.32 -6.15
CA ILE A 196 -0.11 0.69 -4.84
C ILE A 196 0.16 2.20 -4.89
N ASN A 197 -0.45 2.97 -4.00
CA ASN A 197 -0.37 4.43 -4.01
C ASN A 197 0.07 4.95 -2.63
N GLN A 198 1.25 5.58 -2.56
CA GLN A 198 1.74 6.27 -1.37
C GLN A 198 1.36 7.77 -1.48
N PRO A 199 0.31 8.24 -0.80
CA PRO A 199 -0.28 9.57 -1.07
C PRO A 199 0.52 10.75 -0.47
N ILE A 200 1.51 10.49 0.37
CA ILE A 200 2.38 11.49 1.01
C ILE A 200 3.65 11.71 0.17
N LEU A 201 4.29 10.62 -0.24
CA LEU A 201 5.47 10.61 -1.12
C LEU A 201 5.11 10.89 -2.59
N ARG A 202 3.84 10.68 -2.97
CA ARG A 202 3.31 10.81 -4.34
C ARG A 202 3.97 9.81 -5.30
N GLU A 203 4.01 8.57 -4.86
CA GLU A 203 4.51 7.43 -5.63
C GLU A 203 3.35 6.48 -5.89
N ARG A 204 3.12 6.16 -7.16
CA ARG A 204 2.06 5.26 -7.60
C ARG A 204 2.63 4.19 -8.51
N TRP A 205 2.53 2.95 -8.07
CA TRP A 205 2.79 1.75 -8.86
C TRP A 205 1.49 1.30 -9.50
N ILE A 206 1.51 1.02 -10.80
CA ILE A 206 0.36 0.51 -11.55
C ILE A 206 0.80 -0.71 -12.35
N GLY A 207 0.24 -1.87 -12.03
CA GLY A 207 0.38 -3.11 -12.78
C GLY A 207 -0.91 -3.43 -13.53
N ILE A 208 -0.81 -3.74 -14.83
CA ILE A 208 -1.96 -4.08 -15.69
C ILE A 208 -1.62 -5.37 -16.44
N SER A 209 -2.52 -6.35 -16.43
CA SER A 209 -2.36 -7.61 -17.16
C SER A 209 -1.98 -7.38 -18.62
N GLY A 210 -0.85 -7.95 -19.04
CA GLY A 210 -0.31 -7.82 -20.39
C GLY A 210 0.49 -6.54 -20.67
N ARG A 211 0.77 -5.70 -19.67
CA ARG A 211 1.63 -4.51 -19.77
C ARG A 211 2.74 -4.57 -18.73
N ARG A 212 3.81 -3.80 -18.92
CA ARG A 212 4.82 -3.60 -17.87
C ARG A 212 4.28 -2.68 -16.78
N THR A 213 4.65 -2.99 -15.54
CA THR A 213 4.35 -2.16 -14.37
C THR A 213 5.04 -0.81 -14.52
N THR A 214 4.36 0.25 -14.08
CA THR A 214 4.93 1.60 -14.04
C THR A 214 4.97 2.15 -12.62
N LEU A 215 5.99 2.95 -12.32
CA LEU A 215 6.03 3.88 -11.18
C LEU A 215 5.92 5.30 -11.74
N ASN A 216 4.88 6.04 -11.33
CA ASN A 216 4.62 7.42 -11.79
C ASN A 216 4.68 7.57 -13.33
N GLY A 217 4.18 6.55 -14.05
CA GLY A 217 4.14 6.50 -15.52
C GLY A 217 5.45 6.08 -16.21
N GLN A 218 6.53 5.78 -15.48
CA GLN A 218 7.76 5.21 -16.03
C GLN A 218 7.76 3.69 -15.85
N GLU A 219 8.10 2.92 -16.90
CA GLU A 219 8.27 1.46 -16.78
C GLU A 219 9.35 1.12 -15.74
N ILE A 220 9.06 0.13 -14.89
CA ILE A 220 10.02 -0.43 -13.91
C ILE A 220 10.23 -1.93 -14.15
N SER A 221 11.24 -2.48 -13.50
CA SER A 221 11.47 -3.92 -13.48
C SER A 221 12.12 -4.34 -12.17
N THR A 222 11.91 -5.60 -11.79
CA THR A 222 12.67 -6.25 -10.71
C THR A 222 14.14 -6.40 -11.10
N ARG A 223 14.99 -6.79 -10.14
CA ARG A 223 16.40 -7.14 -10.41
C ARG A 223 16.64 -8.63 -10.28
N ASN A 224 17.62 -9.13 -11.04
CA ASN A 224 18.12 -10.49 -10.88
C ASN A 224 18.87 -10.63 -9.55
N CYS A 225 18.71 -11.78 -8.89
CA CYS A 225 19.46 -12.14 -7.70
C CYS A 225 19.82 -13.63 -7.77
N SER A 226 21.12 -13.96 -7.75
CA SER A 226 21.58 -15.29 -8.17
C SER A 226 21.40 -16.43 -7.16
N GLN A 227 21.03 -16.12 -5.91
CA GLN A 227 20.90 -17.05 -4.78
C GLN A 227 20.34 -16.29 -3.56
N ILE A 228 19.64 -17.00 -2.67
CA ILE A 228 18.95 -16.40 -1.51
C ILE A 228 19.92 -15.71 -0.53
N SER A 229 21.16 -16.19 -0.40
CA SER A 229 22.18 -15.58 0.47
C SER A 229 22.73 -14.24 -0.01
N LYS A 230 22.30 -13.75 -1.18
CA LYS A 230 22.52 -12.38 -1.65
C LYS A 230 21.28 -11.48 -1.51
N ALA A 231 20.11 -12.07 -1.23
CA ALA A 231 18.83 -11.39 -1.20
C ALA A 231 18.68 -10.47 0.02
N TYR A 232 18.23 -9.24 -0.22
CA TYR A 232 17.64 -8.38 0.79
C TYR A 232 16.17 -8.78 0.97
N LEU A 233 15.84 -9.25 2.17
CA LEU A 233 14.51 -9.69 2.57
C LEU A 233 13.78 -8.57 3.30
N TYR A 234 12.50 -8.36 3.01
CA TYR A 234 11.59 -7.60 3.86
C TYR A 234 10.46 -8.46 4.42
N THR A 235 9.94 -8.02 5.57
CA THR A 235 8.63 -8.41 6.14
C THR A 235 8.15 -7.28 7.05
N THR A 236 6.87 -7.12 7.29
CA THR A 236 6.36 -6.01 8.12
C THR A 236 6.84 -6.11 9.57
N SER A 237 6.78 -7.28 10.19
CA SER A 237 7.21 -7.43 11.58
C SER A 237 7.60 -8.87 11.89
N PRO A 238 8.68 -9.10 12.69
CA PRO A 238 9.00 -10.44 13.15
C PRO A 238 7.93 -11.04 14.08
N HIS A 239 6.99 -10.22 14.57
CA HIS A 239 5.91 -10.63 15.49
C HIS A 239 4.57 -10.94 14.81
N LEU A 240 4.47 -10.84 13.47
CA LEU A 240 3.27 -11.25 12.71
C LEU A 240 3.30 -12.72 12.30
N PHE A 241 4.34 -13.45 12.68
CA PHE A 241 4.45 -14.89 12.53
C PHE A 241 4.12 -15.58 13.84
N CYS A 242 3.44 -16.72 13.78
CA CYS A 242 3.10 -17.53 14.94
C CYS A 242 3.09 -19.03 14.60
N GLY A 243 3.35 -19.88 15.60
CA GLY A 243 3.38 -21.33 15.42
C GLY A 243 4.35 -21.76 14.32
N ASP A 244 3.93 -22.71 13.49
CA ASP A 244 4.76 -23.26 12.40
C ASP A 244 5.20 -22.19 11.39
N ALA A 245 4.41 -21.12 11.21
CA ALA A 245 4.74 -20.04 10.28
C ALA A 245 5.98 -19.25 10.73
N GLU A 246 6.20 -19.10 12.04
CA GLU A 246 7.41 -18.49 12.59
C GLU A 246 8.64 -19.38 12.34
N VAL A 247 8.49 -20.71 12.49
CA VAL A 247 9.57 -21.68 12.24
C VAL A 247 9.95 -21.70 10.76
N ALA A 248 8.96 -21.70 9.86
CA ALA A 248 9.17 -21.62 8.41
C ALA A 248 9.86 -20.30 8.00
N PHE A 249 9.37 -19.16 8.49
CA PHE A 249 10.01 -17.87 8.24
C PHE A 249 11.46 -17.82 8.78
N ALA A 250 11.72 -18.38 9.96
CA ALA A 250 13.06 -18.43 10.54
C ALA A 250 14.07 -19.22 9.69
N ARG A 251 13.63 -20.29 8.99
CA ARG A 251 14.47 -21.02 8.02
C ARG A 251 14.93 -20.13 6.88
N VAL A 252 14.06 -19.26 6.34
CA VAL A 252 14.46 -18.32 5.27
C VAL A 252 15.27 -17.15 5.82
N ARG A 253 14.82 -16.53 6.92
CA ARG A 253 15.45 -15.39 7.58
C ARG A 253 16.93 -15.62 7.93
N SER A 254 17.31 -16.87 8.22
CA SER A 254 18.69 -17.25 8.53
C SER A 254 19.59 -17.52 7.31
N LYS A 255 19.02 -17.64 6.10
CA LYS A 255 19.75 -17.87 4.85
C LYS A 255 19.93 -16.63 3.97
N VAL A 256 19.11 -15.60 4.16
CA VAL A 256 19.16 -14.34 3.38
C VAL A 256 20.37 -13.47 3.75
N LYS A 257 20.70 -12.48 2.91
CA LYS A 257 21.83 -11.57 3.17
C LYS A 257 21.58 -10.68 4.39
N VAL A 258 20.41 -10.03 4.43
CA VAL A 258 19.94 -9.21 5.54
C VAL A 258 18.41 -9.24 5.56
N PRO A 259 17.76 -9.54 6.70
CA PRO A 259 16.34 -9.28 6.92
C PRO A 259 16.09 -7.84 7.40
N LEU A 260 15.17 -7.15 6.74
CA LEU A 260 14.74 -5.77 7.00
C LEU A 260 13.23 -5.75 7.30
N TYR A 261 12.74 -4.67 7.93
CA TYR A 261 11.41 -4.67 8.53
C TYR A 261 10.58 -3.39 8.37
N GLY A 262 9.25 -3.55 8.42
CA GLY A 262 8.32 -2.52 8.87
C GLY A 262 7.79 -1.55 7.83
N CYS A 263 7.43 -1.99 6.62
CA CYS A 263 6.79 -1.10 5.65
C CYS A 263 5.80 -1.77 4.69
N ASP A 264 5.10 -2.82 5.15
CA ASP A 264 3.80 -3.21 4.56
C ASP A 264 3.88 -3.39 3.01
N CYS A 265 2.88 -2.97 2.24
CA CYS A 265 2.91 -2.99 0.77
C CYS A 265 4.10 -2.27 0.13
N TYR A 266 4.70 -1.29 0.81
CA TYR A 266 5.82 -0.53 0.29
C TYR A 266 7.08 -1.41 0.11
N ALA A 267 7.22 -2.50 0.88
CA ALA A 267 8.25 -3.50 0.64
C ALA A 267 8.09 -4.17 -0.74
N TYR A 268 6.86 -4.48 -1.14
CA TYR A 268 6.53 -5.08 -2.43
C TYR A 268 6.67 -4.07 -3.58
N ALA A 269 6.35 -2.79 -3.35
CA ALA A 269 6.60 -1.69 -4.28
C ALA A 269 8.10 -1.49 -4.57
N LEU A 270 8.94 -1.57 -3.53
CA LEU A 270 10.41 -1.55 -3.67
C LEU A 270 10.95 -2.80 -4.38
N LEU A 271 10.32 -3.97 -4.20
CA LEU A 271 10.67 -5.20 -4.91
C LEU A 271 10.36 -5.08 -6.41
N ALA A 272 9.14 -4.63 -6.76
CA ALA A 272 8.74 -4.36 -8.15
C ALA A 272 9.65 -3.33 -8.84
N SER A 273 10.28 -2.45 -8.06
CA SER A 273 11.24 -1.43 -8.54
C SER A 273 12.70 -1.91 -8.54
N GLY A 274 12.98 -3.18 -8.22
CA GLY A 274 14.33 -3.75 -8.23
C GLY A 274 15.23 -3.36 -7.06
N PHE A 275 14.68 -2.79 -5.98
CA PHE A 275 15.44 -2.41 -4.78
C PHE A 275 15.47 -3.49 -3.69
N VAL A 276 14.43 -4.33 -3.62
CA VAL A 276 14.29 -5.48 -2.71
C VAL A 276 14.27 -6.78 -3.53
N ASP A 277 14.82 -7.87 -2.99
CA ASP A 277 14.91 -9.16 -3.71
C ASP A 277 13.80 -10.14 -3.31
N LEU A 278 13.35 -10.09 -2.06
CA LEU A 278 12.43 -11.05 -1.46
C LEU A 278 11.55 -10.35 -0.41
N VAL A 279 10.26 -10.68 -0.37
CA VAL A 279 9.31 -10.32 0.68
C VAL A 279 8.56 -11.57 1.12
N ILE A 280 8.47 -11.81 2.42
CA ILE A 280 7.76 -12.97 2.99
C ILE A 280 6.89 -12.49 4.15
N GLU A 281 5.59 -12.78 4.07
CA GLU A 281 4.59 -12.40 5.08
C GLU A 281 3.60 -13.53 5.33
N SER A 282 2.98 -13.48 6.51
CA SER A 282 2.04 -14.47 7.03
C SER A 282 0.83 -13.73 7.59
N GLY A 283 -0.38 -14.21 7.32
CA GLY A 283 -1.61 -13.63 7.87
C GLY A 283 -2.31 -12.57 7.01
N LEU A 284 -1.83 -12.28 5.80
CA LEU A 284 -2.38 -11.23 4.93
C LEU A 284 -3.81 -11.53 4.48
N LYS A 285 -4.64 -10.50 4.38
CA LYS A 285 -5.99 -10.52 3.83
C LYS A 285 -5.98 -10.34 2.31
N PRO A 286 -7.08 -10.67 1.61
CA PRO A 286 -7.15 -10.51 0.16
C PRO A 286 -6.93 -9.07 -0.31
N TYR A 287 -7.40 -8.08 0.45
CA TYR A 287 -7.23 -6.67 0.13
C TYR A 287 -5.75 -6.23 0.25
N ASP A 288 -4.98 -6.78 1.20
CA ASP A 288 -3.54 -6.55 1.35
C ASP A 288 -2.69 -7.02 0.16
N PHE A 289 -3.09 -8.11 -0.54
CA PHE A 289 -2.22 -8.74 -1.56
C PHE A 289 -2.73 -8.72 -3.01
N LEU A 290 -4.05 -8.61 -3.27
CA LEU A 290 -4.58 -8.77 -4.63
C LEU A 290 -4.12 -7.66 -5.60
N SER A 291 -3.82 -6.47 -5.07
CA SER A 291 -3.24 -5.33 -5.79
C SER A 291 -1.76 -5.54 -6.14
N LEU A 292 -1.04 -6.31 -5.32
CA LEU A 292 0.39 -6.58 -5.47
C LEU A 292 0.66 -7.52 -6.65
N ILE A 293 -0.26 -8.45 -6.94
CA ILE A 293 -0.07 -9.49 -7.97
C ILE A 293 0.21 -8.87 -9.36
N PRO A 294 -0.66 -8.01 -9.95
CA PRO A 294 -0.37 -7.40 -11.25
C PRO A 294 0.87 -6.49 -11.23
N VAL A 295 1.17 -5.84 -10.09
CA VAL A 295 2.32 -4.93 -9.93
C VAL A 295 3.64 -5.70 -9.98
N ILE A 296 3.73 -6.85 -9.30
CA ILE A 296 4.94 -7.66 -9.22
C ILE A 296 5.12 -8.48 -10.51
N GLU A 297 4.07 -9.16 -10.98
CA GLU A 297 4.12 -9.92 -12.24
C GLU A 297 4.47 -9.01 -13.43
N GLY A 298 3.85 -7.82 -13.52
CA GLY A 298 4.12 -6.83 -14.58
C GLY A 298 5.52 -6.19 -14.50
N ALA A 299 6.21 -6.29 -13.36
CA ALA A 299 7.61 -5.87 -13.22
C ALA A 299 8.62 -6.98 -13.55
N GLY A 300 8.16 -8.21 -13.79
CA GLY A 300 8.99 -9.39 -14.04
C GLY A 300 9.30 -10.24 -12.79
N GLY A 301 8.69 -9.92 -11.64
CA GLY A 301 8.81 -10.71 -10.41
C GLY A 301 7.84 -11.89 -10.35
N VAL A 302 7.91 -12.64 -9.25
CA VAL A 302 7.04 -13.78 -8.94
C VAL A 302 6.41 -13.58 -7.56
N ILE A 303 5.12 -13.87 -7.40
CA ILE A 303 4.41 -13.83 -6.12
C ILE A 303 3.44 -15.02 -6.02
N THR A 304 3.49 -15.75 -4.90
CA THR A 304 2.73 -17.00 -4.67
C THR A 304 2.33 -17.13 -3.20
N ASP A 305 1.55 -18.19 -2.91
CA ASP A 305 1.50 -18.73 -1.56
C ASP A 305 2.85 -19.37 -1.17
N TRP A 306 3.01 -19.77 0.10
CA TRP A 306 4.23 -20.42 0.59
C TRP A 306 4.49 -21.85 0.06
N LYS A 307 3.55 -22.43 -0.69
CA LYS A 307 3.73 -23.71 -1.39
C LYS A 307 4.12 -23.51 -2.86
N GLY A 308 4.24 -22.25 -3.31
CA GLY A 308 4.48 -21.92 -4.72
C GLY A 308 3.23 -21.92 -5.60
N HIS A 309 2.03 -22.09 -5.04
CA HIS A 309 0.79 -22.00 -5.80
C HIS A 309 0.40 -20.55 -6.06
N ARG A 310 -0.34 -20.34 -7.15
CA ARG A 310 -0.94 -19.04 -7.47
C ARG A 310 -1.87 -18.58 -6.35
N LEU A 311 -1.64 -17.38 -5.82
CA LEU A 311 -2.57 -16.73 -4.91
C LEU A 311 -3.92 -16.52 -5.62
N HIS A 312 -4.97 -17.08 -5.02
CA HIS A 312 -6.33 -16.97 -5.53
C HIS A 312 -7.29 -16.86 -4.36
N TRP A 313 -8.18 -15.88 -4.45
CA TRP A 313 -9.31 -15.70 -3.57
C TRP A 313 -10.52 -15.30 -4.41
N GLU A 314 -11.63 -16.00 -4.23
CA GLU A 314 -12.87 -15.76 -4.97
C GLU A 314 -13.75 -14.79 -4.17
N ALA A 315 -13.73 -13.53 -4.58
CA ALA A 315 -14.58 -12.49 -4.01
C ALA A 315 -16.06 -12.76 -4.36
N SER A 316 -16.92 -12.84 -3.34
CA SER A 316 -18.37 -13.03 -3.50
C SER A 316 -19.13 -12.48 -2.30
N SER A 317 -20.46 -12.45 -2.38
CA SER A 317 -21.34 -12.00 -1.30
C SER A 317 -21.31 -12.87 -0.03
N SER A 318 -20.77 -14.08 -0.11
CA SER A 318 -20.56 -14.99 1.02
C SER A 318 -19.07 -15.23 1.34
N ALA A 319 -18.16 -14.61 0.59
CA ALA A 319 -16.73 -14.75 0.80
C ALA A 319 -16.31 -14.11 2.13
N HIS A 320 -15.50 -14.85 2.89
CA HIS A 320 -14.85 -14.34 4.09
C HIS A 320 -13.39 -14.00 3.75
N ALA A 321 -12.88 -12.90 4.29
CA ALA A 321 -11.49 -12.50 4.13
C ALA A 321 -10.57 -13.40 4.99
N THR A 322 -10.21 -14.55 4.44
CA THR A 322 -9.29 -15.51 5.07
C THR A 322 -7.85 -15.00 5.05
N ASN A 323 -7.03 -15.52 5.94
CA ASN A 323 -5.60 -15.21 6.00
C ASN A 323 -4.81 -16.03 4.96
N PHE A 324 -3.82 -15.41 4.33
CA PHE A 324 -2.91 -16.01 3.37
C PHE A 324 -1.46 -15.79 3.80
N ASN A 325 -0.60 -16.73 3.42
CA ASN A 325 0.84 -16.64 3.59
C ASN A 325 1.45 -16.37 2.22
N VAL A 326 2.16 -15.25 2.08
CA VAL A 326 2.62 -14.71 0.80
C VAL A 326 4.14 -14.72 0.73
N VAL A 327 4.69 -15.12 -0.41
CA VAL A 327 6.09 -14.93 -0.76
C VAL A 327 6.19 -14.30 -2.14
N ALA A 328 6.95 -13.20 -2.24
CA ALA A 328 7.23 -12.51 -3.49
C ALA A 328 8.75 -12.35 -3.66
N ALA A 329 9.27 -12.57 -4.87
CA ALA A 329 10.68 -12.34 -5.19
C ALA A 329 10.86 -11.60 -6.51
N GLY A 330 11.94 -10.83 -6.61
CA GLY A 330 12.34 -10.17 -7.85
C GLY A 330 12.90 -11.12 -8.91
N ASP A 331 13.39 -12.30 -8.48
CA ASP A 331 14.00 -13.33 -9.31
C ASP A 331 13.38 -14.70 -8.98
N LYS A 332 13.01 -15.47 -10.02
CA LYS A 332 12.42 -16.82 -9.89
C LYS A 332 13.33 -17.84 -9.20
N VAL A 333 14.67 -17.66 -9.25
CA VAL A 333 15.60 -18.57 -8.56
C VAL A 333 15.52 -18.36 -7.05
N VAL A 334 15.50 -17.10 -6.60
CA VAL A 334 15.32 -16.74 -5.19
C VAL A 334 13.92 -17.10 -4.71
N HIS A 335 12.90 -16.97 -5.56
CA HIS A 335 11.54 -17.44 -5.26
C HIS A 335 11.51 -18.93 -4.93
N GLN A 336 12.07 -19.77 -5.81
CA GLN A 336 12.10 -21.22 -5.59
C GLN A 336 12.95 -21.59 -4.37
N GLU A 337 14.15 -21.02 -4.21
CA GLU A 337 14.98 -21.25 -3.01
C GLU A 337 14.28 -20.85 -1.70
N ALA A 338 13.42 -19.82 -1.75
CA ALA A 338 12.61 -19.40 -0.62
C ALA A 338 11.48 -20.39 -0.32
N VAL A 339 10.70 -20.81 -1.33
CA VAL A 339 9.64 -21.83 -1.18
C VAL A 339 10.21 -23.16 -0.65
N ASP A 340 11.30 -23.65 -1.24
CA ASP A 340 11.99 -24.88 -0.82
C ASP A 340 12.52 -24.79 0.62
N THR A 341 12.90 -23.58 1.06
CA THR A 341 13.37 -23.32 2.43
C THR A 341 12.22 -23.10 3.42
N LEU A 342 11.08 -22.56 2.97
CA LEU A 342 9.89 -22.39 3.79
C LEU A 342 9.38 -23.74 4.27
N GLN A 343 9.44 -24.81 3.45
CA GLN A 343 9.00 -26.17 3.81
C GLN A 343 7.58 -26.11 4.43
N TRP A 344 6.62 -25.64 3.65
CA TRP A 344 5.25 -25.37 4.11
C TRP A 344 4.29 -26.46 3.62
N ASP A 345 3.72 -27.22 4.57
CA ASP A 345 2.91 -28.43 4.33
C ASP A 345 1.48 -28.16 3.85
#